data_AF-A0A1Y4JZV2-F1
#
_entry.id   AF-A0A1Y4JZV2-F1
#
_cell.length_a   1.000
_cell.length_b   1.000
_cell.length_c   1.000
_cell.angle_alpha   90.00
_cell.angle_beta   90.00
_cell.angle_gamma   90.00
#
_symmetry.space_group_name_H-M   'P 1'
#
loop_
_entity.id
_entity.type
_entity.pdbx_description
1 polymer ?
#
loop_
_entity_poly.entity_id
_entity_poly.type
_entity_poly.pdbx_seq_one_letter_code
_entity_poly.pdbx_strand_id
1 'polypeptide(L)'
;MRKIWQIALAAVLGLTLVACSGGEANSQSGDATRGAQSQSETVPTAQGEEGSFEETPAPAEGSPEAIIEQIEKDFADTQQGLLDAQTTLFAEVGDTYDGYVANVQAVQDWYSLAVSETEGLSARTLENARQYYRSVVSTVDHGDRDALEDAMDDLYDLIYDDAFEGYYDAIYDEGFEVMYDQYYDGVLADAYDTVPYDEWYDTKSDEYDVWYDGRSDVYDAWYDGRSDIYDEWFDVNSAFYSGDFDINEILRIEE
;
A
#
# COMPACT_ATOMS: atom_id res chain seq x y z
N MET A 1 17.00 17.77 -25.29
CA MET A 1 15.76 17.29 -25.94
C MET A 1 14.89 16.72 -24.83
N ARG A 2 13.76 17.39 -24.54
CA ARG A 2 12.92 17.11 -23.37
C ARG A 2 12.17 15.79 -23.54
N LYS A 3 12.34 14.85 -22.61
CA LYS A 3 11.39 13.78 -22.34
C LYS A 3 10.68 14.14 -21.04
N ILE A 4 9.60 14.89 -21.16
CA ILE A 4 8.67 15.09 -20.05
C ILE A 4 7.94 13.76 -19.90
N TRP A 5 8.29 12.99 -18.88
CA TRP A 5 7.48 11.85 -18.47
C TRP A 5 6.23 12.41 -17.83
N GLN A 6 5.11 12.38 -18.56
CA GLN A 6 3.81 12.54 -17.94
C GLN A 6 3.47 11.20 -17.28
N ILE A 7 3.76 11.10 -15.99
CA ILE A 7 3.19 10.03 -15.17
C ILE A 7 1.71 10.38 -15.02
N ALA A 8 0.87 9.66 -15.77
CA ALA A 8 -0.56 9.70 -15.60
C ALA A 8 -0.89 8.91 -14.34
N LEU A 9 -1.17 9.61 -13.24
CA LEU A 9 -1.80 9.02 -12.05
C LEU A 9 -3.20 8.56 -12.44
N ALA A 10 -3.30 7.30 -12.86
CA ALA A 10 -4.56 6.61 -13.01
C ALA A 10 -4.91 5.99 -11.66
N ALA A 11 -5.55 6.77 -10.79
CA ALA A 11 -6.29 6.23 -9.66
C ALA A 11 -7.44 5.37 -10.22
N VAL A 12 -7.18 4.08 -10.39
CA VAL A 12 -8.23 3.08 -10.61
C VAL A 12 -8.47 2.41 -9.27
N LEU A 13 -9.34 3.03 -8.47
CA LEU A 13 -10.05 2.34 -7.40
C LEU A 13 -10.96 1.31 -8.08
N GLY A 14 -10.46 0.09 -8.17
CA GLY A 14 -11.18 -1.08 -8.64
C GLY A 14 -11.14 -2.15 -7.57
N LEU A 15 -12.03 -2.04 -6.57
CA LEU A 15 -12.42 -3.18 -5.75
C LEU A 15 -13.06 -4.22 -6.67
N THR A 16 -12.25 -5.15 -7.19
CA THR A 16 -12.76 -6.34 -7.86
C THR A 16 -12.84 -7.46 -6.85
N LEU A 17 -14.03 -7.67 -6.29
CA LEU A 17 -14.41 -8.90 -5.62
C LEU A 17 -14.19 -10.07 -6.59
N VAL A 18 -13.17 -10.88 -6.32
CA VAL A 18 -12.95 -12.17 -6.99
C VAL A 18 -14.06 -13.11 -6.52
N ALA A 19 -15.09 -13.25 -7.34
CA ALA A 19 -16.05 -14.34 -7.21
C ALA A 19 -15.36 -15.65 -7.65
N CYS A 20 -14.82 -16.39 -6.69
CA CYS A 20 -14.43 -17.78 -6.87
C CYS A 20 -15.67 -18.64 -7.13
N SER A 21 -15.89 -19.04 -8.39
CA SER A 21 -16.71 -20.21 -8.70
C SER A 21 -15.87 -21.26 -9.41
N GLY A 22 -15.52 -22.31 -8.67
CA GLY A 22 -14.84 -23.48 -9.19
C GLY A 22 -15.68 -24.27 -10.21
N GLY A 23 -14.98 -24.83 -11.20
CA GLY A 23 -15.51 -25.78 -12.16
C GLY A 23 -14.38 -26.42 -12.97
N GLU A 24 -14.00 -27.64 -12.59
CA GLU A 24 -12.89 -28.41 -13.16
C GLU A 24 -13.04 -28.81 -14.65
N ALA A 25 -11.88 -28.93 -15.28
CA ALA A 25 -11.46 -29.85 -16.36
C ALA A 25 -12.12 -29.76 -17.76
N ASN A 26 -11.30 -29.47 -18.78
CA ASN A 26 -10.62 -30.52 -19.56
C ASN A 26 -9.65 -29.93 -20.61
N SER A 27 -8.47 -30.52 -20.68
CA SER A 27 -7.39 -30.25 -21.62
C SER A 27 -7.59 -30.95 -22.98
N GLN A 28 -7.35 -30.27 -24.10
CA GLN A 28 -6.67 -30.86 -25.26
C GLN A 28 -6.11 -29.82 -26.24
N SER A 29 -4.81 -29.93 -26.52
CA SER A 29 -4.07 -29.22 -27.58
C SER A 29 -4.28 -29.85 -28.96
N GLY A 30 -4.25 -29.06 -30.05
CA GLY A 30 -4.01 -29.59 -31.40
C GLY A 30 -4.38 -28.69 -32.58
N ASP A 31 -3.41 -27.88 -33.01
CA ASP A 31 -2.95 -27.57 -34.39
C ASP A 31 -3.88 -27.12 -35.55
N ALA A 32 -3.55 -25.92 -36.06
CA ALA A 32 -3.42 -25.42 -37.44
C ALA A 32 -4.56 -25.45 -38.51
N THR A 33 -4.84 -24.25 -39.01
CA THR A 33 -4.86 -23.82 -40.45
C THR A 33 -6.18 -23.27 -41.03
N ARG A 34 -6.09 -21.99 -41.44
CA ARG A 34 -6.77 -21.24 -42.54
C ARG A 34 -8.23 -21.53 -42.88
N GLY A 35 -9.00 -20.44 -42.95
CA GLY A 35 -10.10 -20.32 -43.90
C GLY A 35 -10.99 -19.12 -43.62
N ALA A 36 -10.80 -18.05 -44.38
CA ALA A 36 -11.69 -16.90 -44.40
C ALA A 36 -13.11 -17.30 -44.82
N GLN A 37 -14.13 -16.73 -44.18
CA GLN A 37 -15.29 -16.19 -44.88
C GLN A 37 -16.16 -15.33 -43.96
N SER A 38 -16.26 -14.06 -44.34
CA SER A 38 -17.24 -13.09 -43.88
C SER A 38 -18.63 -13.51 -44.31
N GLN A 39 -19.56 -13.71 -43.38
CA GLN A 39 -20.99 -13.60 -43.62
C GLN A 39 -21.64 -12.83 -42.48
N SER A 40 -22.30 -11.74 -42.85
CA SER A 40 -23.14 -10.93 -41.98
C SER A 40 -24.27 -11.79 -41.42
N GLU A 41 -24.38 -11.85 -40.11
CA GLU A 41 -25.62 -12.18 -39.43
C GLU A 41 -26.01 -11.05 -38.47
N THR A 42 -27.30 -10.81 -38.49
CA THR A 42 -28.06 -9.73 -37.91
C THR A 42 -28.01 -9.72 -36.38
N VAL A 43 -27.76 -8.53 -35.83
CA VAL A 43 -27.92 -8.19 -34.41
C VAL A 43 -29.36 -8.49 -33.95
N PRO A 44 -29.57 -9.31 -32.92
CA PRO A 44 -30.73 -9.19 -32.06
C PRO A 44 -30.37 -8.28 -30.89
N THR A 45 -31.04 -7.13 -30.82
CA THR A 45 -31.01 -6.19 -29.71
C THR A 45 -31.41 -6.93 -28.42
N ALA A 46 -30.45 -7.19 -27.54
CA ALA A 46 -30.75 -7.57 -26.16
C ALA A 46 -31.28 -6.33 -25.44
N GLN A 47 -32.54 -6.40 -25.04
CA GLN A 47 -33.18 -5.44 -24.16
C GLN A 47 -32.38 -5.37 -22.86
N GLY A 48 -32.06 -4.14 -22.42
CA GLY A 48 -31.41 -3.90 -21.15
C GLY A 48 -32.28 -4.45 -20.01
N GLU A 49 -31.75 -5.43 -19.29
CA GLU A 49 -32.06 -5.59 -17.89
C GLU A 49 -31.29 -4.48 -17.16
N GLU A 50 -32.00 -3.44 -16.74
CA GLU A 50 -31.55 -2.56 -15.67
C GLU A 50 -31.44 -3.43 -14.42
N GLY A 51 -30.28 -4.07 -14.25
CA GLY A 51 -29.86 -4.62 -12.98
C GLY A 51 -29.77 -3.46 -12.00
N SER A 52 -30.76 -3.36 -11.11
CA SER A 52 -30.63 -2.62 -9.87
C SER A 52 -29.38 -3.16 -9.17
N PHE A 53 -28.29 -2.42 -9.22
CA PHE A 53 -27.18 -2.64 -8.32
C PHE A 53 -27.74 -2.30 -6.93
N GLU A 54 -28.14 -3.33 -6.17
CA GLU A 54 -28.38 -3.14 -4.74
C GLU A 54 -27.03 -2.70 -4.17
N GLU A 55 -26.95 -1.42 -3.86
CA GLU A 55 -25.82 -0.84 -3.13
C GLU A 55 -25.76 -1.59 -1.80
N THR A 56 -24.69 -2.37 -1.61
CA THR A 56 -24.45 -3.06 -0.34
C THR A 56 -24.46 -2.01 0.76
N PRO A 57 -25.30 -2.16 1.80
CA PRO A 57 -25.33 -1.20 2.88
C PRO A 57 -23.96 -1.12 3.54
N ALA A 58 -23.53 0.09 3.88
CA ALA A 58 -22.26 0.32 4.57
C ALA A 58 -22.16 -0.53 5.86
N PRO A 59 -20.96 -0.99 6.24
CA PRO A 59 -20.77 -1.74 7.47
C PRO A 59 -21.27 -1.00 8.71
N ALA A 60 -21.67 -1.76 9.73
CA ALA A 60 -22.05 -1.16 11.01
C ALA A 60 -20.81 -0.60 11.70
N GLU A 61 -20.90 0.62 12.25
CA GLU A 61 -19.77 1.23 12.97
C GLU A 61 -19.22 0.29 14.05
N GLY A 62 -17.90 0.08 14.03
CA GLY A 62 -17.20 -0.79 14.96
C GLY A 62 -17.33 -2.30 14.67
N SER A 63 -17.95 -2.70 13.56
CA SER A 63 -17.89 -4.09 13.07
C SER A 63 -16.47 -4.42 12.58
N PRO A 64 -16.12 -5.71 12.48
CA PRO A 64 -14.83 -6.14 11.94
C PRO A 64 -14.56 -5.52 10.55
N GLU A 65 -15.56 -5.53 9.67
CA GLU A 65 -15.46 -4.99 8.31
C GLU A 65 -15.26 -3.47 8.31
N ALA A 66 -15.96 -2.74 9.18
CA ALA A 66 -15.79 -1.29 9.30
C ALA A 66 -14.38 -0.91 9.78
N ILE A 67 -13.77 -1.75 10.63
CA ILE A 67 -12.41 -1.53 11.14
C ILE A 67 -11.38 -1.84 10.06
N ILE A 68 -11.56 -2.89 9.25
CA ILE A 68 -10.71 -3.17 8.09
C ILE A 68 -10.77 -1.99 7.10
N GLU A 69 -11.96 -1.54 6.72
CA GLU A 69 -12.12 -0.37 5.82
C GLU A 69 -11.43 0.87 6.37
N GLN A 70 -11.45 1.06 7.69
CA GLN A 70 -10.76 2.17 8.35
C GLN A 70 -9.23 2.05 8.24
N ILE A 71 -8.67 0.85 8.42
CA ILE A 71 -7.23 0.61 8.29
C ILE A 71 -6.80 0.81 6.83
N GLU A 72 -7.48 0.18 5.87
CA GLU A 72 -7.19 0.32 4.44
C GLU A 72 -7.22 1.79 4.00
N LYS A 73 -8.19 2.56 4.51
CA LYS A 73 -8.28 3.99 4.25
C LYS A 73 -7.09 4.76 4.84
N ASP A 74 -6.64 4.43 6.04
CA ASP A 74 -5.49 5.09 6.67
C ASP A 74 -4.20 4.83 5.89
N PHE A 75 -4.01 3.61 5.39
CA PHE A 75 -2.93 3.27 4.45
C PHE A 75 -3.00 4.14 3.19
N ALA A 76 -4.16 4.18 2.52
CA ALA A 76 -4.35 4.94 1.30
C ALA A 76 -4.15 6.45 1.49
N ASP A 77 -4.70 7.01 2.58
CA ASP A 77 -4.55 8.43 2.91
C ASP A 77 -3.09 8.79 3.21
N THR A 78 -2.38 7.94 3.98
CA THR A 78 -0.97 8.16 4.34
C THR A 78 -0.08 8.10 3.10
N GLN A 79 -0.26 7.08 2.26
CA GLN A 79 0.45 6.96 0.98
C GLN A 79 0.22 8.19 0.10
N GLN A 80 -1.04 8.59 -0.09
CA GLN A 80 -1.36 9.75 -0.92
C GLN A 80 -0.76 11.04 -0.36
N GLY A 81 -0.76 11.21 0.97
CA GLY A 81 -0.15 12.36 1.63
C GLY A 81 1.35 12.49 1.34
N LEU A 82 2.08 11.38 1.38
CA LEU A 82 3.52 11.35 1.06
C LEU A 82 3.81 11.65 -0.41
N LEU A 83 3.00 11.12 -1.32
CA LEU A 83 3.13 11.36 -2.77
C LEU A 83 2.76 12.80 -3.17
N ASP A 84 1.77 13.39 -2.49
CA ASP A 84 1.41 14.79 -2.66
C ASP A 84 2.51 15.73 -2.14
N ALA A 85 3.10 15.39 -0.99
CA ALA A 85 4.25 16.09 -0.43
C ALA A 85 5.46 16.02 -1.37
N GLN A 86 5.71 14.84 -1.96
CA GLN A 86 6.77 14.65 -2.96
C GLN A 86 6.54 15.51 -4.21
N THR A 87 5.31 15.51 -4.74
CA THR A 87 4.95 16.33 -5.90
C THR A 87 5.15 17.82 -5.61
N THR A 88 4.78 18.27 -4.41
CA THR A 88 4.97 19.66 -3.98
C THR A 88 6.46 19.99 -3.88
N LEU A 89 7.26 19.10 -3.30
CA LEU A 89 8.71 19.24 -3.19
C LEU A 89 9.36 19.39 -4.58
N PHE A 90 9.01 18.53 -5.54
CA PHE A 90 9.56 18.62 -6.90
C PHE A 90 9.26 19.96 -7.58
N ALA A 91 8.07 20.51 -7.36
CA ALA A 91 7.71 21.82 -7.88
C ALA A 91 8.49 22.97 -7.21
N GLU A 92 8.80 22.84 -5.92
CA GLU A 92 9.56 23.82 -5.14
C GLU A 92 11.06 23.83 -5.47
N VAL A 93 11.67 22.66 -5.52
CA VAL A 93 13.12 22.50 -5.72
C VAL A 93 13.50 22.67 -7.20
N GLY A 94 12.67 22.14 -8.11
CA GLY A 94 12.92 22.18 -9.55
C GLY A 94 14.04 21.26 -10.04
N ASP A 95 14.53 21.53 -11.25
CA ASP A 95 15.42 20.67 -12.03
C ASP A 95 16.85 21.22 -12.20
N THR A 96 17.31 22.04 -11.24
CA THR A 96 18.62 22.71 -11.32
C THR A 96 19.43 22.53 -10.04
N TYR A 97 20.76 22.51 -10.17
CA TYR A 97 21.67 22.42 -9.04
C TYR A 97 21.44 23.52 -8.00
N ASP A 98 21.34 24.78 -8.45
CA ASP A 98 21.08 25.92 -7.56
C ASP A 98 19.73 25.78 -6.83
N GLY A 99 18.72 25.23 -7.51
CA GLY A 99 17.41 24.93 -6.93
C GLY A 99 17.49 23.86 -5.84
N TYR A 100 18.24 22.78 -6.10
CA TYR A 100 18.52 21.74 -5.10
C TYR A 100 19.26 22.30 -3.88
N VAL A 101 20.38 22.99 -4.08
CA VAL A 101 21.21 23.52 -2.98
C VAL A 101 20.42 24.52 -2.13
N ALA A 102 19.58 25.35 -2.74
CA ALA A 102 18.73 26.30 -2.02
C ALA A 102 17.66 25.63 -1.14
N ASN A 103 17.30 24.38 -1.44
CA ASN A 103 16.17 23.67 -0.84
C ASN A 103 16.55 22.28 -0.27
N VAL A 104 17.84 22.03 0.00
CA VAL A 104 18.32 20.73 0.52
C VAL A 104 17.59 20.30 1.79
N GLN A 105 17.24 21.26 2.66
CA GLN A 105 16.48 20.96 3.87
C GLN A 105 15.08 20.42 3.54
N ALA A 106 14.40 20.93 2.51
CA ALA A 106 13.08 20.44 2.13
C ALA A 106 13.14 18.98 1.61
N VAL A 107 14.22 18.61 0.93
CA VAL A 107 14.46 17.23 0.50
C VAL A 107 14.65 16.31 1.71
N GLN A 108 15.49 16.70 2.66
CA GLN A 108 15.71 15.95 3.90
C GLN A 108 14.46 15.86 4.80
N ASP A 109 13.67 16.92 4.82
CA ASP A 109 12.41 16.97 5.56
C ASP A 109 11.39 15.98 4.98
N TRP A 110 11.38 15.75 3.66
CA TRP A 110 10.53 14.72 3.05
C TRP A 110 10.96 13.30 3.45
N TYR A 111 12.27 13.01 3.50
CA TYR A 111 12.75 11.71 4.00
C TYR A 111 12.34 11.49 5.46
N SER A 112 12.50 12.51 6.30
CA SER A 112 12.09 12.48 7.70
C SER A 112 10.57 12.31 7.87
N LEU A 113 9.79 12.96 7.00
CA LEU A 113 8.34 12.81 6.95
C LEU A 113 7.96 11.37 6.62
N ALA A 114 8.55 10.77 5.58
CA ALA A 114 8.29 9.39 5.18
C ALA A 114 8.54 8.39 6.32
N VAL A 115 9.64 8.55 7.07
CA VAL A 115 9.91 7.74 8.28
C VAL A 115 8.79 7.92 9.30
N SER A 116 8.51 9.17 9.70
CA SER A 116 7.53 9.44 10.77
C SER A 116 6.09 9.02 10.43
N GLU A 117 5.69 9.14 9.16
CA GLU A 117 4.38 8.70 8.69
C GLU A 117 4.31 7.17 8.64
N THR A 118 5.40 6.47 8.29
CA THR A 118 5.47 5.00 8.33
C THR A 118 5.33 4.49 9.76
N GLU A 119 6.10 5.03 10.71
CA GLU A 119 5.99 4.69 12.15
C GLU A 119 4.58 4.97 12.68
N GLY A 120 4.04 6.14 12.32
CA GLY A 120 2.72 6.58 12.74
C GLY A 120 1.60 5.69 12.19
N LEU A 121 1.70 5.28 10.93
CA LEU A 121 0.76 4.36 10.30
C LEU A 121 0.79 2.98 10.97
N SER A 122 1.98 2.40 11.16
CA SER A 122 2.14 1.11 11.83
C SER A 122 1.53 1.12 13.24
N ALA A 123 1.75 2.18 14.03
CA ALA A 123 1.17 2.30 15.36
C ALA A 123 -0.37 2.39 15.36
N ARG A 124 -0.95 3.13 14.40
CA ARG A 124 -2.42 3.23 14.25
C ARG A 124 -3.03 1.91 13.78
N THR A 125 -2.38 1.23 12.85
CA THR A 125 -2.78 -0.10 12.36
C THR A 125 -2.80 -1.12 13.48
N LEU A 126 -1.78 -1.15 14.34
CA LEU A 126 -1.74 -2.07 15.49
C LEU A 126 -2.88 -1.80 16.49
N GLU A 127 -3.17 -0.54 16.80
CA GLU A 127 -4.27 -0.21 17.69
C GLU A 127 -5.65 -0.55 17.08
N ASN A 128 -5.81 -0.35 15.77
CA ASN A 128 -7.04 -0.73 15.07
C ASN A 128 -7.17 -2.26 14.96
N ALA A 129 -6.08 -3.02 14.77
CA ALA A 129 -6.10 -4.48 14.80
C ALA A 129 -6.55 -5.01 16.17
N ARG A 130 -6.11 -4.39 17.27
CA ARG A 130 -6.60 -4.73 18.61
C ARG A 130 -8.09 -4.45 18.79
N GLN A 131 -8.59 -3.36 18.20
CA GLN A 131 -10.04 -3.09 18.17
C GLN A 131 -10.77 -4.12 17.31
N TYR A 132 -10.19 -4.54 16.19
CA TYR A 132 -10.71 -5.59 15.32
C TYR A 132 -10.89 -6.90 16.10
N TYR A 133 -9.86 -7.40 16.79
CA TYR A 133 -9.96 -8.63 17.59
C TYR A 133 -11.06 -8.55 18.64
N ARG A 134 -11.18 -7.42 19.34
CA ARG A 134 -12.27 -7.19 20.31
C ARG A 134 -13.64 -7.19 19.65
N SER A 135 -13.74 -6.62 18.45
CA SER A 135 -14.98 -6.64 17.66
C SER A 135 -15.36 -8.06 17.29
N VAL A 136 -14.45 -8.85 16.72
CA VAL A 136 -14.65 -10.27 16.38
C VAL A 136 -15.16 -11.07 17.58
N VAL A 137 -14.50 -10.96 18.74
CA VAL A 137 -14.93 -11.64 19.98
C VAL A 137 -16.36 -11.24 20.38
N SER A 138 -16.77 -10.01 20.12
CA SER A 138 -18.08 -9.50 20.54
C SER A 138 -19.22 -9.79 19.56
N THR A 139 -18.91 -9.99 18.28
CA THR A 139 -19.90 -10.10 17.20
C THR A 139 -20.02 -11.49 16.61
N VAL A 140 -18.95 -12.28 16.62
CA VAL A 140 -18.92 -13.65 16.06
C VAL A 140 -19.26 -14.68 17.15
N ASP A 141 -20.08 -15.67 16.81
CA ASP A 141 -20.40 -16.78 17.71
C ASP A 141 -19.14 -17.64 17.93
N HIS A 142 -18.69 -17.78 19.17
CA HIS A 142 -17.50 -18.55 19.52
C HIS A 142 -17.62 -20.06 19.20
N GLY A 143 -18.85 -20.55 19.01
CA GLY A 143 -19.11 -21.90 18.52
C GLY A 143 -18.97 -22.06 17.00
N ASP A 144 -18.97 -20.94 16.26
CA ASP A 144 -18.83 -20.90 14.81
C ASP A 144 -17.35 -20.75 14.43
N ARG A 145 -16.67 -21.89 14.34
CA ARG A 145 -15.23 -21.92 14.03
C ARG A 145 -14.91 -21.39 12.64
N ASP A 146 -15.79 -21.62 11.67
CA ASP A 146 -15.56 -21.19 10.29
C ASP A 146 -15.63 -19.66 10.23
N ALA A 147 -16.63 -19.04 10.89
CA ALA A 147 -16.73 -17.59 10.95
C ALA A 147 -15.57 -16.91 11.71
N LEU A 148 -15.01 -17.56 12.73
CA LEU A 148 -13.82 -17.06 13.42
C LEU A 148 -12.56 -17.16 12.57
N GLU A 149 -12.38 -18.27 11.83
CA GLU A 149 -11.26 -18.47 10.91
C GLU A 149 -11.32 -17.45 9.77
N ASP A 150 -12.49 -17.31 9.13
CA ASP A 150 -12.72 -16.32 8.07
C ASP A 150 -12.37 -14.89 8.54
N ALA A 151 -12.79 -14.49 9.75
CA ALA A 151 -12.46 -13.17 10.29
C ALA A 151 -10.96 -12.98 10.54
N MET A 152 -10.28 -13.99 11.08
CA MET A 152 -8.84 -13.89 11.30
C MET A 152 -8.07 -13.87 9.97
N ASP A 153 -8.51 -14.62 8.97
CA ASP A 153 -7.93 -14.62 7.63
C ASP A 153 -8.16 -13.27 6.94
N ASP A 154 -9.34 -12.65 7.06
CA ASP A 154 -9.62 -11.33 6.50
C ASP A 154 -8.62 -10.26 6.98
N LEU A 155 -8.31 -10.22 8.28
CA LEU A 155 -7.31 -9.27 8.78
C LEU A 155 -5.91 -9.58 8.24
N TYR A 156 -5.55 -10.86 8.13
CA TYR A 156 -4.25 -11.26 7.64
C TYR A 156 -4.08 -10.91 6.16
N ASP A 157 -5.02 -11.32 5.32
CA ASP A 157 -4.97 -11.13 3.87
C ASP A 157 -5.05 -9.64 3.52
N LEU A 158 -6.05 -8.92 4.06
CA LEU A 158 -6.32 -7.54 3.64
C LEU A 158 -5.35 -6.53 4.26
N ILE A 159 -4.89 -6.76 5.49
CA ILE A 159 -4.02 -5.81 6.18
C ILE A 159 -2.56 -6.25 6.10
N TYR A 160 -2.23 -7.43 6.62
CA TYR A 160 -0.83 -7.86 6.75
C TYR A 160 -0.15 -8.17 5.41
N ASP A 161 -0.86 -8.81 4.48
CA ASP A 161 -0.37 -9.06 3.14
C ASP A 161 -0.64 -7.84 2.24
N ASP A 162 -1.91 -7.52 1.94
CA ASP A 162 -2.24 -6.54 0.89
C ASP A 162 -1.87 -5.09 1.25
N ALA A 163 -2.34 -4.55 2.37
CA ALA A 163 -2.13 -3.13 2.69
C ALA A 163 -0.64 -2.78 2.94
N PHE A 164 0.09 -3.64 3.67
CA PHE A 164 1.53 -3.44 3.88
C PHE A 164 2.35 -3.62 2.60
N GLU A 165 2.01 -4.58 1.72
CA GLU A 165 2.69 -4.74 0.42
C GLU A 165 2.43 -3.52 -0.48
N GLY A 166 1.19 -3.07 -0.56
CA GLY A 166 0.83 -1.87 -1.33
C GLY A 166 1.58 -0.61 -0.86
N TYR A 167 1.73 -0.42 0.45
CA TYR A 167 2.53 0.67 0.99
C TYR A 167 4.02 0.55 0.67
N TYR A 168 4.58 -0.65 0.81
CA TYR A 168 5.98 -0.93 0.53
C TYR A 168 6.32 -0.58 -0.92
N ASP A 169 5.51 -1.07 -1.86
CA ASP A 169 5.69 -0.82 -3.29
C ASP A 169 5.63 0.68 -3.61
N ALA A 170 4.61 1.37 -3.08
CA ALA A 170 4.36 2.76 -3.43
C ALA A 170 5.35 3.74 -2.81
N ILE A 171 5.72 3.54 -1.54
CA ILE A 171 6.54 4.51 -0.79
C ILE A 171 7.99 4.08 -0.76
N TYR A 172 8.29 2.89 -0.25
CA TYR A 172 9.67 2.46 -0.04
C TYR A 172 10.41 2.13 -1.34
N ASP A 173 9.73 1.46 -2.27
CA ASP A 173 10.32 1.14 -3.57
C ASP A 173 10.16 2.31 -4.56
N GLU A 174 8.94 2.63 -5.00
CA GLU A 174 8.71 3.65 -6.04
C GLU A 174 9.02 5.06 -5.53
N GLY A 175 8.46 5.47 -4.38
CA GLY A 175 8.64 6.82 -3.84
C GLY A 175 10.09 7.22 -3.65
N PHE A 176 10.91 6.37 -3.02
CA PHE A 176 12.35 6.63 -2.84
C PHE A 176 13.17 6.50 -4.12
N GLU A 177 12.79 5.61 -5.05
CA GLU A 177 13.44 5.53 -6.37
C GLU A 177 13.23 6.83 -7.15
N VAL A 178 12.02 7.39 -7.13
CA VAL A 178 11.72 8.65 -7.82
C VAL A 178 12.51 9.83 -7.23
N MET A 179 12.68 9.89 -5.90
CA MET A 179 13.54 10.91 -5.27
C MET A 179 15.01 10.78 -5.70
N TYR A 180 15.53 9.54 -5.69
CA TYR A 180 16.89 9.23 -6.09
C TYR A 180 17.15 9.63 -7.55
N ASP A 181 16.25 9.23 -8.45
CA ASP A 181 16.33 9.54 -9.87
C ASP A 181 16.24 11.05 -10.14
N GLN A 182 15.38 11.76 -9.41
CA GLN A 182 15.19 13.19 -9.60
C GLN A 182 16.43 13.98 -9.14
N TYR A 183 16.92 13.73 -7.93
CA TYR A 183 17.98 14.56 -7.34
C TYR A 183 19.36 13.95 -7.48
N TYR A 184 19.58 12.73 -7.02
CA TYR A 184 20.91 12.13 -7.03
C TYR A 184 21.37 11.80 -8.46
N ASP A 185 20.63 10.97 -9.19
CA ASP A 185 20.98 10.53 -10.54
C ASP A 185 20.49 11.48 -11.65
N GLY A 186 19.72 12.50 -11.28
CA GLY A 186 19.29 13.60 -12.14
C GLY A 186 20.09 14.87 -11.88
N VAL A 187 19.52 15.79 -11.09
CA VAL A 187 20.03 17.16 -10.88
C VAL A 187 21.50 17.19 -10.49
N LEU A 188 21.91 16.37 -9.52
CA LEU A 188 23.28 16.34 -9.02
C LEU A 188 24.22 15.65 -10.01
N ALA A 189 23.80 14.57 -10.66
CA ALA A 189 24.62 13.94 -11.71
C ALA A 189 24.91 14.88 -12.88
N ASP A 190 23.92 15.65 -13.34
CA ASP A 190 24.04 16.62 -14.44
C ASP A 190 24.96 17.81 -14.09
N ALA A 191 25.15 18.10 -12.80
CA ALA A 191 25.98 19.21 -12.34
C ALA A 191 27.50 18.94 -12.37
N TYR A 192 27.93 17.71 -12.65
CA TYR A 192 29.33 17.28 -12.57
C TYR A 192 30.31 18.17 -13.35
N ASP A 193 29.94 18.57 -14.58
CA ASP A 193 30.80 19.38 -15.45
C ASP A 193 30.60 20.90 -15.27
N THR A 194 29.67 21.33 -14.41
CA THR A 194 29.25 22.75 -14.29
C THR A 194 29.60 23.38 -12.95
N VAL A 195 29.81 22.57 -11.91
CA VAL A 195 30.14 22.98 -10.53
C VAL A 195 31.58 22.55 -10.19
N PRO A 196 32.33 23.28 -9.34
CA PRO A 196 33.63 22.81 -8.85
C PRO A 196 33.54 21.40 -8.26
N TYR A 197 34.47 20.52 -8.64
CA TYR A 197 34.41 19.10 -8.28
C TYR A 197 34.23 18.84 -6.77
N ASP A 198 34.99 19.55 -5.93
CA ASP A 198 34.92 19.34 -4.47
C ASP A 198 33.52 19.69 -3.93
N GLU A 199 32.90 20.78 -4.41
CA GLU A 199 31.55 21.20 -4.02
C GLU A 199 30.49 20.22 -4.55
N TRP A 200 30.61 19.79 -5.80
CA TRP A 200 29.74 18.78 -6.39
C TRP A 200 29.82 17.45 -5.63
N TYR A 201 31.02 16.99 -5.31
CA TYR A 201 31.27 15.73 -4.62
C TYR A 201 30.66 15.74 -3.23
N ASP A 202 30.94 16.77 -2.44
CA ASP A 202 30.37 16.91 -1.09
C ASP A 202 28.84 16.91 -1.15
N THR A 203 28.24 17.73 -2.04
CA THR A 203 26.78 17.81 -2.19
C THR A 203 26.16 16.46 -2.60
N LYS A 204 26.77 15.77 -3.57
CA LYS A 204 26.24 14.49 -4.08
C LYS A 204 26.39 13.37 -3.07
N SER A 205 27.51 13.31 -2.35
CA SER A 205 27.71 12.34 -1.28
C SER A 205 26.77 12.58 -0.10
N ASP A 206 26.58 13.84 0.31
CA ASP A 206 25.64 14.19 1.38
C ASP A 206 24.21 13.77 1.01
N GLU A 207 23.76 14.01 -0.23
CA GLU A 207 22.43 13.55 -0.69
C GLU A 207 22.28 12.03 -0.64
N TYR A 208 23.30 11.29 -1.07
CA TYR A 208 23.24 9.83 -1.05
C TYR A 208 23.11 9.29 0.37
N ASP A 209 23.89 9.84 1.30
CA ASP A 209 23.89 9.38 2.69
C ASP A 209 22.51 9.63 3.32
N VAL A 210 21.94 10.83 3.17
CA VAL A 210 20.61 11.13 3.75
C VAL A 210 19.47 10.36 3.07
N TRP A 211 19.54 10.15 1.75
CA TRP A 211 18.57 9.31 1.04
C TRP A 211 18.65 7.86 1.51
N TYR A 212 19.86 7.32 1.65
CA TYR A 212 20.08 5.94 2.09
C TYR A 212 19.57 5.74 3.51
N ASP A 213 19.95 6.63 4.43
CA ASP A 213 19.50 6.59 5.82
C ASP A 213 17.96 6.66 5.90
N GLY A 214 17.34 7.63 5.21
CA GLY A 214 15.88 7.74 5.19
C GLY A 214 15.17 6.53 4.59
N ARG A 215 15.73 5.94 3.52
CA ARG A 215 15.16 4.73 2.90
C ARG A 215 15.27 3.52 3.82
N SER A 216 16.41 3.36 4.49
CA SER A 216 16.62 2.31 5.48
C SER A 216 15.70 2.47 6.69
N ASP A 217 15.54 3.68 7.21
CA ASP A 217 14.66 3.94 8.35
C ASP A 217 13.18 3.65 8.00
N VAL A 218 12.73 3.96 6.78
CA VAL A 218 11.38 3.58 6.31
C VAL A 218 11.23 2.07 6.23
N TYR A 219 12.25 1.35 5.74
CA TYR A 219 12.21 -0.11 5.70
C TYR A 219 12.07 -0.70 7.11
N ASP A 220 12.90 -0.23 8.04
CA ASP A 220 12.89 -0.71 9.42
C ASP A 220 11.53 -0.43 10.08
N ALA A 221 10.98 0.78 9.92
CA ALA A 221 9.65 1.13 10.44
C ALA A 221 8.50 0.29 9.84
N TRP A 222 8.56 0.03 8.53
CA TRP A 222 7.61 -0.86 7.85
C TRP A 222 7.73 -2.30 8.34
N TYR A 223 8.96 -2.81 8.44
CA TYR A 223 9.25 -4.18 8.85
C TYR A 223 8.81 -4.44 10.29
N ASP A 224 9.14 -3.51 11.21
CA ASP A 224 8.74 -3.58 12.61
C ASP A 224 7.21 -3.58 12.72
N GLY A 225 6.53 -2.63 12.05
CA GLY A 225 5.07 -2.57 12.06
C GLY A 225 4.38 -3.81 11.51
N ARG A 226 4.89 -4.35 10.38
CA ARG A 226 4.35 -5.58 9.78
C ARG A 226 4.59 -6.79 10.67
N SER A 227 5.74 -6.85 11.34
CA SER A 227 6.08 -7.94 12.27
C SER A 227 5.21 -7.90 13.53
N ASP A 228 4.97 -6.71 14.09
CA ASP A 228 4.09 -6.53 15.26
C ASP A 228 2.66 -7.00 14.95
N ILE A 229 2.13 -6.69 13.76
CA ILE A 229 0.82 -7.16 13.32
C ILE A 229 0.78 -8.67 13.21
N TYR A 230 1.81 -9.29 12.63
CA TYR A 230 1.88 -10.74 12.53
C TYR A 230 1.92 -11.42 13.89
N ASP A 231 2.75 -10.91 14.80
CA ASP A 231 2.93 -11.48 16.13
C ASP A 231 1.62 -11.43 16.94
N GLU A 232 0.92 -10.27 16.96
CA GLU A 232 -0.38 -10.17 17.64
C GLU A 232 -1.46 -11.02 16.97
N TRP A 233 -1.51 -11.05 15.63
CA TRP A 233 -2.42 -11.92 14.89
C TRP A 233 -2.18 -13.39 15.24
N PHE A 234 -0.92 -13.82 15.27
CA PHE A 234 -0.56 -15.20 15.54
C PHE A 234 -0.96 -15.62 16.96
N ASP A 235 -0.69 -14.75 17.95
CA ASP A 235 -1.05 -15.00 19.34
C ASP A 235 -2.58 -15.09 19.52
N VAL A 236 -3.34 -14.15 18.93
CA VAL A 236 -4.81 -14.14 19.00
C VAL A 236 -5.42 -15.32 18.24
N ASN A 237 -4.98 -15.59 17.02
CA ASN A 237 -5.49 -16.70 16.21
C ASN A 237 -5.24 -18.05 16.91
N SER A 238 -4.05 -18.23 17.48
CA SER A 238 -3.71 -19.42 18.27
C SER A 238 -4.58 -19.55 19.52
N ALA A 239 -4.87 -18.44 20.21
CA ALA A 239 -5.73 -18.43 21.38
C ALA A 239 -7.18 -18.79 21.04
N PHE A 240 -7.75 -18.23 19.97
CA PHE A 240 -9.09 -18.56 19.48
C PHE A 240 -9.21 -20.05 19.15
N TYR A 241 -8.18 -20.64 18.52
CA TYR A 241 -8.14 -22.08 18.24
C TYR A 241 -8.22 -22.91 19.53
N SER A 242 -7.62 -22.43 20.62
CA SER A 242 -7.64 -23.06 21.94
C SER A 242 -8.91 -22.76 22.77
N GLY A 243 -9.79 -21.90 22.26
CA GLY A 243 -11.04 -21.49 22.90
C GLY A 243 -10.87 -20.39 23.95
N ASP A 244 -9.78 -19.63 23.89
CA ASP A 244 -9.56 -18.45 24.71
C ASP A 244 -9.85 -17.19 23.89
N PHE A 245 -10.63 -16.27 24.46
CA PHE A 245 -11.14 -15.07 23.80
C PHE A 245 -10.92 -13.80 24.63
N ASP A 246 -10.13 -13.87 25.71
CA ASP A 246 -9.76 -12.67 26.49
C ASP A 246 -8.58 -11.96 25.83
N ILE A 247 -8.87 -11.00 24.95
CA ILE A 247 -7.84 -10.25 24.19
C ILE A 247 -6.82 -9.58 25.10
N ASN A 248 -7.22 -9.07 26.27
CA ASN A 248 -6.29 -8.38 27.15
C ASN A 248 -5.33 -9.37 27.83
N GLU A 249 -5.82 -10.57 28.20
CA GLU A 249 -4.97 -11.64 28.73
C GLU A 249 -4.01 -12.16 27.65
N ILE A 250 -4.50 -12.41 26.43
CA ILE A 250 -3.72 -12.93 25.30
C ILE A 250 -2.58 -11.97 24.96
N LEU A 251 -2.90 -10.69 24.73
CA LEU A 251 -1.93 -9.67 24.30
C LEU A 251 -1.17 -9.02 25.46
N ARG A 252 -1.46 -9.42 26.71
CA ARG A 252 -0.83 -8.88 27.93
C ARG A 252 -0.91 -7.35 28.03
N ILE A 253 -2.04 -6.80 27.62
CA ILE A 253 -2.30 -5.36 27.66
C ILE A 253 -2.70 -4.99 29.10
N GLU A 254 -1.93 -4.11 29.75
CA GLU A 254 -2.28 -3.58 31.07
C GLU A 254 -3.49 -2.64 30.96
N GLU A 255 -4.48 -2.80 31.86
CA GLU A 255 -5.70 -1.96 31.96
C GLU A 255 -5.44 -0.50 32.37
#